data_AF-A0A960J4I2-F1
#
_entry.id   AF-A0A960J4I2-F1
#
_cell.length_a   1.000
_cell.length_b   1.000
_cell.length_c   1.000
_cell.angle_alpha   90.00
_cell.angle_beta   90.00
_cell.angle_gamma   90.00
#
_symmetry.space_group_name_H-M   'P 1'
#
loop_
_entity.id
_entity.type
_entity.pdbx_description
1 polymer ?
#
loop_
_entity_poly.entity_id
_entity_poly.type
_entity_poly.pdbx_seq_one_letter_code
_entity_poly.pdbx_strand_id
1 'polypeptide(L)'
;DARGGAALSVKEVVGKPIAFASTGEKIADFDLFHPDRLAGRILGMGDVLTLIEKAEEVYDQEQAEEAAARLFEGQFTLEDFLEQLQQVRKMGPISSLMGMMPGVPKEMKDAEIDDRELDRLEAIIRSMTPDERVNPVIIDGSRRRRIADGSGTSPNEVTQLVKQFREMQKMMKKMGGMGAMGGRRGKKGKKGKKGRTTAPPALPGKPKMPLQLPGLN
;
A
#
# COMPACT_ATOMS: atom_id res chain seq x y z
N ASP A 1 -14.90 1.98 28.37
CA ASP A 1 -16.36 2.17 28.45
C ASP A 1 -16.73 3.62 28.77
N ALA A 2 -16.20 4.58 28.01
CA ALA A 2 -16.39 6.01 28.27
C ALA A 2 -17.04 6.65 27.04
N ARG A 3 -18.35 6.42 26.84
CA ARG A 3 -19.11 6.94 25.68
C ARG A 3 -19.49 8.42 25.81
N GLY A 4 -18.83 9.20 26.67
CA GLY A 4 -19.08 10.65 26.81
C GLY A 4 -20.45 11.06 27.37
N GLY A 5 -21.30 10.13 27.82
CA GLY A 5 -22.67 10.40 28.26
C GLY A 5 -22.79 11.38 29.44
N ALA A 6 -21.85 11.35 30.39
CA ALA A 6 -21.85 12.24 31.54
C ALA A 6 -21.69 13.72 31.14
N ALA A 7 -20.90 14.01 30.10
CA ALA A 7 -20.70 15.37 29.60
C ALA A 7 -21.97 15.94 28.96
N LEU A 8 -22.78 15.08 28.32
CA LEU A 8 -24.09 15.48 27.76
C LEU A 8 -25.10 15.80 28.87
N SER A 9 -25.12 15.01 29.95
CA SER A 9 -26.00 15.27 31.09
C SER A 9 -25.65 16.61 31.78
N VAL A 10 -24.37 16.93 31.93
CA VAL A 10 -23.93 18.22 32.49
C VAL A 10 -24.31 19.37 31.56
N LYS A 11 -24.15 19.21 30.24
CA LYS A 11 -24.59 20.21 29.26
C LYS A 11 -26.09 20.48 29.35
N GLU A 12 -26.91 19.44 29.47
CA GLU A 12 -28.38 19.59 29.54
C GLU A 12 -28.81 20.40 30.77
N VAL A 13 -28.15 20.20 31.91
CA VAL A 13 -28.47 20.93 33.14
C VAL A 13 -27.92 22.36 33.13
N VAL A 14 -26.71 22.56 32.59
CA VAL A 14 -26.00 23.85 32.65
C VAL A 14 -26.32 24.76 31.46
N GLY A 15 -26.78 24.20 30.34
CA GLY A 15 -27.15 24.92 29.11
C GLY A 15 -25.97 25.57 28.36
N LYS A 16 -24.73 25.36 28.81
CA LYS A 16 -23.53 25.97 28.20
C LYS A 16 -22.85 25.02 27.22
N PRO A 17 -22.30 25.53 26.10
CA PRO A 17 -21.57 24.72 25.14
C PRO A 17 -20.24 24.22 25.73
N ILE A 18 -19.84 23.02 25.33
CA ILE A 18 -18.52 22.46 25.64
C ILE A 18 -17.55 22.98 24.58
N ALA A 19 -16.46 23.63 24.99
CA ALA A 19 -15.51 24.26 24.07
C ALA A 19 -14.35 23.33 23.66
N PHE A 20 -13.86 22.51 24.58
CA PHE A 20 -12.68 21.67 24.38
C PHE A 20 -12.91 20.25 24.88
N ALA A 21 -12.20 19.29 24.29
CA ALA A 21 -12.15 17.91 24.76
C ALA A 21 -10.73 17.35 24.64
N SER A 22 -10.33 16.55 25.63
CA SER A 22 -9.07 15.81 25.59
C SER A 22 -9.32 14.41 25.03
N THR A 23 -8.54 14.00 24.03
CA THR A 23 -8.59 12.64 23.47
C THR A 23 -7.51 11.72 24.05
N GLY A 24 -6.58 12.27 24.83
CA GLY A 24 -5.49 11.56 25.49
C GLY A 24 -4.97 12.31 26.72
N GLU A 25 -3.82 11.89 27.22
CA GLU A 25 -3.18 12.42 28.44
C GLU A 25 -2.08 13.46 28.15
N LYS A 26 -1.63 13.56 26.89
CA LYS A 26 -0.57 14.49 26.51
C LYS A 26 -1.14 15.88 26.25
N ILE A 27 -0.31 16.91 26.39
CA ILE A 27 -0.69 18.31 26.11
C ILE A 27 -1.14 18.49 24.65
N ALA A 28 -0.58 17.71 23.73
CA ALA A 28 -0.96 17.72 22.32
C ALA A 28 -2.32 17.09 22.03
N ASP A 29 -2.91 16.35 22.99
CA ASP A 29 -4.17 15.64 22.82
C ASP A 29 -5.39 16.49 23.23
N PHE A 30 -5.18 17.80 23.45
CA PHE A 30 -6.21 18.78 23.81
C PHE A 30 -6.71 19.51 22.56
N ASP A 31 -7.99 19.32 22.22
CA ASP A 31 -8.56 19.81 20.96
C ASP A 31 -9.93 20.48 21.17
N LEU A 32 -10.40 21.20 20.14
CA LEU A 32 -11.74 21.78 20.09
C LEU A 32 -12.81 20.69 20.14
N PHE A 33 -13.89 20.94 20.87
CA PHE A 33 -14.97 19.97 21.00
C PHE A 33 -15.87 19.98 19.76
N HIS A 34 -15.92 18.85 19.06
CA HIS A 34 -16.79 18.62 17.91
C HIS A 34 -17.89 17.61 18.26
N PRO A 35 -19.16 18.05 18.42
CA PRO A 35 -20.28 17.17 18.79
C PRO A 35 -20.50 16.03 17.79
N ASP A 36 -20.35 16.31 16.49
CA ASP A 36 -20.57 15.34 15.42
C ASP A 36 -19.57 14.17 15.48
N ARG A 37 -18.32 14.44 15.85
CA ARG A 37 -17.28 13.41 16.02
C ARG A 37 -17.57 12.52 17.23
N LEU A 38 -18.03 13.11 18.34
CA LEU A 38 -18.43 12.34 19.52
C LEU A 38 -19.65 11.45 19.22
N ALA A 39 -20.65 11.99 18.53
CA ALA A 39 -21.83 11.25 18.10
C ALA A 39 -21.46 10.10 17.14
N GLY A 40 -20.58 10.34 16.16
CA GLY A 40 -20.08 9.31 15.26
C GLY A 40 -19.35 8.17 15.97
N ARG A 41 -18.54 8.47 17.00
CA ARG A 41 -17.86 7.47 17.82
C ARG A 41 -18.83 6.62 18.65
N ILE A 42 -19.90 7.23 19.18
CA ILE A 42 -20.95 6.53 19.94
C ILE A 42 -21.80 5.64 19.01
N LEU A 43 -22.09 6.11 17.80
CA LEU A 43 -22.93 5.42 16.81
C LEU A 43 -22.16 4.38 15.98
N GLY A 44 -20.85 4.23 16.17
CA GLY A 44 -20.02 3.32 15.39
C GLY A 44 -19.79 3.75 13.94
N MET A 45 -20.17 4.98 13.57
CA MET A 45 -19.92 5.61 12.27
C MET A 45 -18.69 6.53 12.26
N GLY A 46 -17.88 6.49 13.33
CA GLY A 46 -16.64 7.25 13.46
C GLY A 46 -15.52 6.78 12.52
N ASP A 47 -15.71 5.70 11.76
CA ASP A 47 -14.70 5.19 10.83
C ASP A 47 -14.78 5.86 9.45
N VAL A 48 -15.97 6.28 8.99
CA VAL A 48 -16.12 6.75 7.60
C VAL A 48 -15.65 8.20 7.41
N LEU A 49 -15.92 9.08 8.38
CA LEU A 49 -15.43 10.48 8.32
C LEU A 49 -13.91 10.54 8.51
N THR A 50 -13.35 9.72 9.39
CA THR A 50 -11.89 9.63 9.62
C THR A 50 -11.17 8.98 8.43
N LEU A 51 -11.83 8.04 7.73
CA LEU A 51 -11.34 7.49 6.46
C LEU A 51 -11.36 8.53 5.33
N ILE A 52 -12.30 9.48 5.34
CA ILE A 52 -12.37 10.56 4.33
C ILE A 52 -11.36 11.68 4.66
N GLU A 53 -11.20 12.07 5.92
CA GLU A 53 -10.16 13.03 6.35
C GLU A 53 -8.74 12.47 6.15
N LYS A 54 -8.48 11.20 6.50
CA LYS A 54 -7.21 10.52 6.17
C LYS A 54 -7.01 10.27 4.67
N ALA A 55 -8.09 10.16 3.89
CA ALA A 55 -7.97 10.05 2.43
C ALA A 55 -7.65 11.40 1.78
N GLU A 56 -8.18 12.52 2.30
CA GLU A 56 -7.87 13.86 1.82
C GLU A 56 -6.45 14.32 2.20
N GLU A 57 -5.93 13.93 3.37
CA GLU A 57 -4.51 14.21 3.73
C GLU A 57 -3.49 13.32 2.99
N VAL A 58 -3.93 12.22 2.37
CA VAL A 58 -3.06 11.28 1.61
C VAL A 58 -3.25 11.45 0.09
N TYR A 59 -4.01 12.45 -0.35
CA TYR A 59 -4.20 12.74 -1.77
C TYR A 59 -3.12 13.66 -2.32
N ASP A 60 -1.92 13.10 -2.49
CA ASP A 60 -0.91 13.66 -3.37
C ASP A 60 -1.09 13.05 -4.76
N GLN A 61 -2.11 13.52 -5.48
CA GLN A 61 -2.49 12.97 -6.78
C GLN A 61 -1.35 13.14 -7.81
N GLU A 62 -0.57 14.22 -7.69
CA GLU A 62 0.62 14.45 -8.52
C GLU A 62 1.79 13.54 -8.14
N GLN A 63 2.13 13.38 -6.85
CA GLN A 63 3.18 12.44 -6.45
C GLN A 63 2.79 10.99 -6.73
N ALA A 64 1.51 10.64 -6.60
CA ALA A 64 1.03 9.30 -6.94
C ALA A 64 1.13 9.03 -8.45
N GLU A 65 0.80 10.02 -9.29
CA GLU A 65 0.95 9.93 -10.75
C GLU A 65 2.43 9.89 -11.17
N GLU A 66 3.30 10.68 -10.54
CA GLU A 66 4.73 10.70 -10.82
C GLU A 66 5.41 9.41 -10.34
N ALA A 67 5.09 8.93 -9.14
CA ALA A 67 5.57 7.65 -8.63
C ALA A 67 5.07 6.49 -9.51
N ALA A 68 3.82 6.53 -9.97
CA ALA A 68 3.29 5.57 -10.92
C ALA A 68 4.04 5.64 -12.26
N ALA A 69 4.31 6.83 -12.80
CA ALA A 69 5.08 7.00 -14.03
C ALA A 69 6.50 6.44 -13.91
N ARG A 70 7.23 6.73 -12.81
CA ARG A 70 8.56 6.17 -12.53
C ARG A 70 8.54 4.64 -12.37
N LEU A 71 7.49 4.11 -11.74
CA LEU A 71 7.23 2.67 -11.64
C LEU A 71 7.04 2.04 -13.03
N PHE A 72 6.30 2.70 -13.93
CA PHE A 72 6.07 2.25 -15.30
C PHE A 72 7.32 2.35 -16.18
N GLU A 73 8.18 3.34 -15.96
CA GLU A 73 9.46 3.50 -16.66
C GLU A 73 10.52 2.48 -16.21
N GLY A 74 10.23 1.70 -15.16
CA GLY A 74 11.10 0.62 -14.68
C GLY A 74 12.33 1.12 -13.93
N GLN A 75 12.32 2.38 -13.49
CA GLN A 75 13.38 3.02 -12.71
C GLN A 75 13.06 3.00 -11.22
N PHE A 76 12.53 1.90 -10.71
CA PHE A 76 12.34 1.75 -9.27
C PHE A 76 13.71 1.56 -8.59
N THR A 77 14.13 2.55 -7.80
CA THR A 77 15.42 2.58 -7.08
C THR A 77 15.26 2.27 -5.60
N LEU A 78 16.38 2.08 -4.89
CA LEU A 78 16.35 1.95 -3.42
C LEU A 78 15.96 3.24 -2.71
N GLU A 79 16.11 4.40 -3.37
CA GLU A 79 15.65 5.69 -2.83
C GLU A 79 14.13 5.73 -2.80
N ASP A 80 13.46 5.36 -3.91
CA ASP A 80 12.00 5.29 -3.97
C ASP A 80 11.44 4.29 -2.94
N PHE A 81 12.15 3.17 -2.75
CA PHE A 81 11.79 2.19 -1.73
C PHE A 81 11.90 2.75 -0.30
N LEU A 82 12.93 3.54 -0.02
CA LEU A 82 13.10 4.19 1.27
C LEU A 82 11.98 5.21 1.54
N GLU A 83 11.64 6.02 0.55
CA GLU A 83 10.54 6.99 0.65
C GLU A 83 9.20 6.30 0.96
N GLN A 84 8.90 5.20 0.26
CA GLN A 84 7.70 4.41 0.51
C GLN A 84 7.69 3.79 1.91
N LEU A 85 8.82 3.25 2.38
CA LEU A 85 8.93 2.72 3.74
C LEU A 85 8.66 3.81 4.79
N GLN A 86 9.18 5.02 4.59
CA GLN A 86 8.95 6.15 5.50
C GLN A 86 7.49 6.62 5.49
N GLN A 87 6.82 6.60 4.34
CA GLN A 87 5.39 6.89 4.26
C GLN A 87 4.57 5.87 5.05
N VAL A 88 4.87 4.57 4.91
CA VAL A 88 4.21 3.51 5.70
C VAL A 88 4.44 3.72 7.19
N ARG A 89 5.67 4.06 7.59
CA ARG A 89 6.00 4.37 9.00
C ARG A 89 5.20 5.54 9.55
N LYS A 90 4.94 6.59 8.76
CA LYS A 90 4.13 7.76 9.17
C LYS A 90 2.66 7.40 9.40
N MET A 91 2.14 6.41 8.68
CA MET A 91 0.75 5.96 8.84
C MET A 91 0.50 5.16 10.13
N GLY A 92 1.56 4.64 10.76
CA GLY A 92 1.52 3.95 12.04
C GLY A 92 2.24 2.59 12.00
N PRO A 93 2.26 1.85 13.13
CA PRO A 93 2.84 0.52 13.19
C PRO A 93 2.17 -0.41 12.18
N ILE A 94 2.96 -1.19 11.43
CA ILE A 94 2.43 -2.11 10.40
C ILE A 94 1.45 -3.12 11.02
N SER A 95 1.68 -3.52 12.27
CA SER A 95 0.77 -4.35 13.06
C SER A 95 -0.63 -3.75 13.19
N SER A 96 -0.73 -2.44 13.37
CA SER A 96 -2.01 -1.73 13.50
C SER A 96 -2.73 -1.65 12.15
N LEU A 97 -2.01 -1.39 11.06
CA LEU A 97 -2.57 -1.36 9.70
C LEU A 97 -3.06 -2.75 9.26
N MET A 98 -2.30 -3.80 9.57
CA MET A 98 -2.68 -5.18 9.27
C MET A 98 -3.86 -5.67 10.12
N GLY A 99 -3.97 -5.18 11.36
CA GLY A 99 -5.13 -5.39 12.23
C GLY A 99 -6.43 -4.85 11.65
N MET A 100 -6.36 -3.70 10.96
CA MET A 100 -7.49 -3.01 10.33
C MET A 100 -7.88 -3.57 8.95
N MET A 101 -7.02 -4.37 8.30
CA MET A 101 -7.30 -4.94 6.98
C MET A 101 -8.30 -6.12 7.07
N PRO A 102 -9.48 -6.05 6.44
CA PRO A 102 -10.43 -7.17 6.42
C PRO A 102 -9.90 -8.32 5.56
N GLY A 103 -9.98 -9.56 6.04
CA GLY A 103 -9.57 -10.75 5.29
C GLY A 103 -8.17 -11.30 5.60
N VAL A 104 -7.39 -10.65 6.47
CA VAL A 104 -6.11 -11.21 6.96
C VAL A 104 -6.37 -12.32 7.99
N PRO A 105 -5.78 -13.53 7.86
CA PRO A 105 -5.87 -14.60 8.86
C PRO A 105 -5.41 -14.11 10.24
N LYS A 106 -6.13 -14.48 11.31
CA LYS A 106 -5.77 -14.08 12.69
C LYS A 106 -4.32 -14.41 13.04
N GLU A 107 -3.80 -15.54 12.56
CA GLU A 107 -2.41 -15.98 12.75
C GLU A 107 -1.36 -15.01 12.18
N MET A 108 -1.71 -14.24 11.14
CA MET A 108 -0.85 -13.19 10.58
C MET A 108 -1.04 -11.84 11.30
N LYS A 109 -2.14 -11.65 12.04
CA LYS A 109 -2.36 -10.46 12.86
C LYS A 109 -1.53 -10.48 14.15
N ASP A 110 -1.27 -11.68 14.67
CA ASP A 110 -0.46 -11.92 15.87
C ASP A 110 1.04 -12.11 15.55
N ALA A 111 1.43 -12.09 14.27
CA ALA A 111 2.83 -11.98 13.91
C ALA A 111 3.31 -10.59 14.38
N GLU A 112 4.13 -10.58 15.45
CA GLU A 112 4.86 -9.38 15.88
C GLU A 112 5.81 -8.97 14.77
N ILE A 113 5.31 -8.18 13.81
CA ILE A 113 6.15 -7.48 12.86
C ILE A 113 6.89 -6.44 13.71
N ASP A 114 8.15 -6.73 14.01
CA ASP A 114 9.00 -5.87 14.80
C ASP A 114 9.33 -4.61 13.99
N ASP A 115 8.83 -3.45 14.44
CA ASP A 115 9.14 -2.15 13.82
C ASP A 115 10.67 -1.92 13.75
N ARG A 116 11.46 -2.59 14.60
CA ARG A 116 12.94 -2.53 14.56
C ARG A 116 13.54 -3.17 13.31
N GLU A 117 12.80 -4.03 12.60
CA GLU A 117 13.24 -4.53 11.30
C GLU A 117 13.20 -3.41 10.25
N LEU A 118 12.16 -2.56 10.28
CA LEU A 118 12.07 -1.40 9.39
C LEU A 118 13.21 -0.41 9.68
N ASP A 119 13.51 -0.18 10.97
CA ASP A 119 14.66 0.65 11.36
C ASP A 119 15.99 0.10 10.83
N ARG A 120 16.18 -1.23 10.87
CA ARG A 120 17.38 -1.88 10.31
C ARG A 120 17.45 -1.74 8.80
N LEU A 121 16.34 -1.93 8.09
CA LEU A 121 16.27 -1.74 6.63
C LEU A 121 16.60 -0.29 6.25
N GLU A 122 16.02 0.68 6.96
CA GLU A 122 16.27 2.10 6.77
C GLU A 122 17.76 2.43 7.02
N ALA A 123 18.35 1.92 8.10
CA ALA A 123 19.76 2.11 8.42
C ALA A 123 20.69 1.56 7.32
N ILE A 124 20.38 0.37 6.78
CA ILE A 124 21.15 -0.25 5.68
C ILE A 124 21.10 0.64 4.43
N ILE A 125 19.91 1.09 4.01
CA ILE A 125 19.77 1.92 2.80
C ILE A 125 20.45 3.27 2.97
N ARG A 126 20.30 3.90 4.15
CA ARG A 126 20.95 5.18 4.47
C ARG A 126 22.49 5.08 4.45
N SER A 127 23.05 3.91 4.70
CA SER A 127 24.50 3.63 4.67
C SER A 127 25.08 3.39 3.27
N MET A 128 24.23 3.37 2.24
CA MET A 128 24.63 3.29 0.83
C MET A 128 24.93 4.67 0.25
N THR A 129 25.80 4.70 -0.77
CA THR A 129 26.01 5.92 -1.57
C THR A 129 24.87 6.12 -2.57
N PRO A 130 24.63 7.34 -3.09
CA PRO A 130 23.58 7.59 -4.09
C PRO A 130 23.69 6.66 -5.31
N ASP A 131 24.90 6.42 -5.81
CA ASP A 131 25.14 5.51 -6.94
C ASP A 131 24.70 4.07 -6.65
N GLU A 132 24.91 3.60 -5.42
CA GLU A 132 24.52 2.27 -4.97
C GLU A 132 23.00 2.14 -4.80
N ARG A 133 22.32 3.23 -4.41
CA ARG A 133 20.85 3.27 -4.28
C ARG A 133 20.15 3.28 -5.63
N VAL A 134 20.69 4.03 -6.59
CA VAL A 134 20.19 4.06 -7.97
C VAL A 134 20.45 2.72 -8.66
N ASN A 135 21.63 2.13 -8.46
CA ASN A 135 22.00 0.88 -9.11
C ASN A 135 22.53 -0.18 -8.12
N PRO A 136 21.65 -1.01 -7.52
CA PRO A 136 22.04 -2.04 -6.56
C PRO A 136 22.84 -3.20 -7.16
N VAL A 137 23.11 -3.18 -8.47
CA VAL A 137 23.94 -4.19 -9.15
C VAL A 137 25.42 -4.01 -8.80
N ILE A 138 25.87 -2.79 -8.52
CA ILE A 138 27.27 -2.47 -8.24
C ILE A 138 27.73 -2.89 -6.84
N ILE A 139 26.82 -3.35 -5.99
CA ILE A 139 27.07 -3.73 -4.60
C ILE A 139 27.83 -5.07 -4.54
N ASP A 140 29.15 -4.98 -4.56
CA ASP A 140 30.09 -6.09 -4.38
C ASP A 140 30.29 -6.45 -2.89
N GLY A 141 31.18 -7.41 -2.61
CA GLY A 141 31.46 -7.86 -1.24
C GLY A 141 32.12 -6.79 -0.36
N SER A 142 32.95 -5.92 -0.95
CA SER A 142 33.63 -4.83 -0.23
C SER A 142 32.62 -3.76 0.21
N ARG A 143 31.73 -3.37 -0.70
CA ARG A 143 30.63 -2.43 -0.44
C ARG A 143 29.67 -2.98 0.60
N ARG A 144 29.32 -4.27 0.54
CA ARG A 144 28.45 -4.89 1.56
C ARG A 144 29.04 -4.80 2.96
N ARG A 145 30.36 -5.03 3.09
CA ARG A 145 31.04 -4.90 4.38
C ARG A 145 30.99 -3.47 4.89
N ARG A 146 31.31 -2.50 4.04
CA ARG A 146 31.23 -1.06 4.39
C ARG A 146 29.82 -0.65 4.81
N ILE A 147 28.80 -1.07 4.07
CA ILE A 147 27.39 -0.76 4.38
C ILE A 147 27.01 -1.38 5.73
N ALA A 148 27.32 -2.66 5.93
CA ALA A 148 27.05 -3.38 7.17
C ALA A 148 27.71 -2.71 8.39
N ASP A 149 28.98 -2.30 8.26
CA ASP A 149 29.71 -1.59 9.31
C ASP A 149 29.08 -0.21 9.59
N GLY A 150 28.57 0.48 8.56
CA GLY A 150 27.90 1.77 8.69
C GLY A 150 26.48 1.71 9.27
N SER A 151 25.75 0.62 9.02
CA SER A 151 24.39 0.41 9.52
C SER A 151 24.31 -0.36 10.85
N GLY A 152 25.45 -0.89 11.34
CA GLY A 152 25.48 -1.74 12.53
C GLY A 152 24.84 -3.11 12.31
N THR A 153 24.82 -3.60 11.07
CA THR A 153 24.21 -4.88 10.68
C THR A 153 25.26 -5.85 10.14
N SER A 154 24.84 -7.05 9.75
CA SER A 154 25.71 -8.06 9.13
C SER A 154 25.76 -7.91 7.59
N PRO A 155 26.87 -8.30 6.94
CA PRO A 155 26.94 -8.35 5.47
C PRO A 155 25.89 -9.29 4.82
N ASN A 156 25.39 -10.25 5.59
CA ASN A 156 24.34 -11.18 5.16
C ASN A 156 22.98 -10.47 5.04
N GLU A 157 22.63 -9.64 6.02
CA GLU A 157 21.40 -8.83 5.97
C GLU A 157 21.42 -7.87 4.77
N VAL A 158 22.55 -7.23 4.49
CA VAL A 158 22.70 -6.38 3.29
C VAL A 158 22.50 -7.20 2.00
N THR A 159 23.03 -8.42 1.96
CA THR A 159 22.87 -9.32 0.80
C THR A 159 21.41 -9.74 0.61
N GLN A 160 20.70 -10.04 1.70
CA GLN A 160 19.29 -10.40 1.68
C GLN A 160 18.43 -9.25 1.17
N LEU A 161 18.65 -8.02 1.67
CA LEU A 161 17.94 -6.83 1.22
C LEU A 161 18.11 -6.61 -0.28
N VAL A 162 19.35 -6.64 -0.79
CA VAL A 162 19.62 -6.46 -2.22
C VAL A 162 18.93 -7.54 -3.06
N LYS A 163 18.85 -8.78 -2.56
CA LYS A 163 18.14 -9.87 -3.24
C LYS A 163 16.63 -9.62 -3.28
N GLN A 164 16.02 -9.30 -2.14
CA GLN A 164 14.59 -8.99 -2.03
C GLN A 164 14.19 -7.82 -2.92
N PHE A 165 15.00 -6.75 -2.92
CA PHE A 165 14.80 -5.61 -3.79
C PHE A 165 14.83 -5.99 -5.27
N ARG A 166 15.79 -6.81 -5.71
CA ARG A 166 15.86 -7.29 -7.10
C ARG A 166 14.65 -8.15 -7.49
N GLU A 167 14.13 -8.96 -6.57
CA GLU A 167 12.92 -9.76 -6.80
C GLU A 167 11.69 -8.86 -6.97
N MET A 168 11.54 -7.85 -6.10
CA MET A 168 10.50 -6.84 -6.22
C MET A 168 10.64 -6.03 -7.52
N GLN A 169 11.83 -5.58 -7.89
CA GLN A 169 12.09 -4.86 -9.13
C GLN A 169 11.70 -5.70 -10.37
N LYS A 170 11.98 -7.01 -10.35
CA LYS A 170 11.52 -7.93 -11.41
C LYS A 170 10.01 -8.05 -11.47
N MET A 171 9.34 -8.09 -10.31
CA MET A 171 7.87 -8.14 -10.24
C MET A 171 7.24 -6.84 -10.76
N MET A 172 7.75 -5.68 -10.31
CA MET A 172 7.33 -4.36 -10.77
C MET A 172 7.50 -4.20 -12.28
N LYS A 173 8.63 -4.63 -12.83
CA LYS A 173 8.88 -4.60 -14.28
C LYS A 173 7.88 -5.48 -15.06
N LYS A 174 7.51 -6.64 -14.53
CA LYS A 174 6.48 -7.51 -15.14
C LYS A 174 5.09 -6.86 -15.09
N MET A 175 4.76 -6.20 -13.99
CA MET A 175 3.49 -5.51 -13.81
C MET A 175 3.36 -4.26 -14.70
N GLY A 176 4.41 -3.44 -14.78
CA GLY A 176 4.48 -2.30 -15.70
C GLY A 176 4.40 -2.70 -17.18
N GLY A 177 5.00 -3.84 -17.54
CA GLY A 177 4.87 -4.42 -18.89
C GLY A 177 3.45 -4.91 -19.23
N MET A 178 2.66 -5.31 -18.23
CA MET A 178 1.29 -5.79 -18.43
C MET A 178 0.27 -4.64 -18.54
N GLY A 179 0.52 -3.50 -17.85
CA GLY A 179 -0.27 -2.26 -18.00
C GLY A 179 -0.21 -1.67 -19.41
N ALA A 180 0.94 -1.75 -20.07
CA ALA A 180 1.13 -1.29 -21.46
C ALA A 180 0.33 -2.11 -22.49
N MET A 181 -0.04 -3.35 -22.17
CA MET A 181 -0.79 -4.23 -23.07
C MET A 181 -2.32 -4.19 -22.84
N GLY A 182 -2.77 -3.76 -21.66
CA GLY A 182 -4.20 -3.65 -21.30
C GLY A 182 -4.89 -2.36 -21.77
N GLY A 183 -4.15 -1.24 -21.85
CA GLY A 183 -4.73 0.07 -22.18
C GLY A 183 -5.07 0.31 -23.66
N ARG A 184 -4.62 -0.57 -24.57
CA ARG A 184 -4.71 -0.32 -26.03
C ARG A 184 -5.84 -1.06 -26.74
N ARG A 185 -6.76 -1.71 -26.01
CA ARG A 185 -7.87 -2.50 -26.59
C ARG A 185 -9.27 -1.99 -26.22
N GLY A 186 -9.41 -0.70 -25.88
CA GLY A 186 -10.68 -0.10 -25.45
C GLY A 186 -11.22 1.05 -26.30
N LYS A 187 -10.62 1.39 -27.46
CA LYS A 187 -11.07 2.54 -28.28
C LYS A 187 -11.05 2.23 -29.78
N LYS A 188 -11.94 1.32 -30.23
CA LYS A 188 -12.29 1.21 -31.65
C LYS A 188 -13.80 0.96 -31.81
N GLY A 189 -14.50 2.01 -32.24
CA GLY A 189 -15.73 1.89 -33.02
C GLY A 189 -17.07 1.94 -32.27
N LYS A 190 -17.51 3.15 -31.85
CA LYS A 190 -18.94 3.45 -31.69
C LYS A 190 -19.37 4.49 -32.75
N LYS A 191 -19.64 3.97 -33.96
CA LYS A 191 -20.42 4.53 -35.08
C LYS A 191 -21.07 3.27 -35.68
N GLY A 192 -22.36 3.06 -35.80
CA GLY A 192 -23.53 3.91 -35.88
C GLY A 192 -24.47 3.21 -36.87
N LYS A 193 -25.76 3.16 -36.55
CA LYS A 193 -26.93 2.89 -37.42
C LYS A 193 -27.25 1.47 -37.91
N LYS A 194 -28.49 1.12 -37.55
CA LYS A 194 -29.61 0.59 -38.34
C LYS A 194 -29.61 -0.90 -38.65
N GLY A 195 -30.70 -1.53 -38.23
CA GLY A 195 -30.93 -2.95 -38.37
C GLY A 195 -31.37 -3.37 -39.75
N ARG A 196 -31.39 -4.68 -39.95
CA ARG A 196 -32.39 -5.42 -40.71
C ARG A 196 -32.22 -6.90 -40.37
N THR A 197 -33.37 -7.54 -40.26
CA THR A 197 -33.64 -8.98 -40.19
C THR A 197 -32.89 -9.80 -41.24
N THR A 198 -32.37 -10.97 -40.85
CA THR A 198 -32.48 -12.28 -41.53
C THR A 198 -31.78 -13.39 -40.74
N ALA A 199 -32.31 -14.61 -40.86
CA ALA A 199 -32.00 -15.84 -40.14
C ALA A 199 -30.51 -16.27 -40.11
N PRO A 200 -30.10 -17.12 -39.14
CA PRO A 200 -28.72 -17.61 -39.06
C PRO A 200 -28.41 -18.65 -40.16
N PRO A 201 -27.27 -18.55 -40.87
CA PRO A 201 -26.79 -19.64 -41.70
C PRO A 201 -25.98 -20.66 -40.88
N ALA A 202 -26.10 -21.91 -41.29
CA ALA A 202 -25.58 -23.12 -40.65
C ALA A 202 -24.05 -23.18 -40.56
N LEU A 203 -23.56 -23.83 -39.50
CA LEU A 203 -22.18 -24.28 -39.32
C LEU A 203 -21.83 -25.40 -40.31
N PRO A 204 -20.72 -25.31 -41.07
CA PRO A 204 -20.13 -26.48 -41.70
C PRO A 204 -19.18 -27.16 -40.71
N GLY A 205 -19.50 -28.41 -40.37
CA GLY A 205 -18.65 -29.26 -39.55
C GLY A 205 -17.40 -29.76 -40.27
N LYS A 206 -16.42 -30.21 -39.46
CA LYS A 206 -15.44 -31.31 -39.62
C LYS A 206 -14.25 -31.05 -38.67
N PRO A 207 -13.42 -32.06 -38.33
CA PRO A 207 -13.75 -33.38 -37.80
C PRO A 207 -13.04 -33.62 -36.44
N LYS A 208 -13.55 -34.56 -35.62
CA LYS A 208 -12.88 -35.01 -34.39
C LYS A 208 -11.67 -35.87 -34.76
N MET A 209 -10.47 -35.45 -34.35
CA MET A 209 -9.27 -36.31 -34.31
C MET A 209 -9.14 -36.90 -32.90
N PRO A 210 -8.92 -38.23 -32.75
CA PRO A 210 -8.66 -38.82 -31.45
C PRO A 210 -7.23 -38.51 -30.99
N LEU A 211 -7.10 -37.88 -29.82
CA LEU A 211 -5.81 -37.67 -29.16
C LEU A 211 -5.42 -38.99 -28.47
N GLN A 212 -4.66 -39.84 -29.18
CA GLN A 212 -3.96 -40.98 -28.58
C GLN A 212 -2.62 -40.46 -28.02
N LEU A 213 -2.39 -40.60 -26.72
CA LEU A 213 -1.09 -40.40 -26.08
C LEU A 213 -0.32 -41.73 -26.06
N PRO A 214 0.89 -41.82 -26.66
CA PRO A 214 1.79 -42.94 -26.44
C PRO A 214 2.84 -42.58 -25.37
N GLY A 215 2.99 -43.38 -24.30
CA GLY A 215 4.15 -43.23 -23.42
C GLY A 215 4.08 -43.72 -21.97
N LEU A 216 3.31 -44.76 -21.62
CA LEU A 216 3.48 -45.45 -20.35
C LEU A 216 3.75 -46.94 -20.60
N ASN A 217 5.03 -47.30 -20.58
CA ASN A 217 5.52 -48.60 -20.13
C ASN A 217 6.33 -48.34 -18.86
#